data_AF-A0A836SLD5-F1
#
_entry.id   AF-A0A836SLD5-F1
#
_cell.length_a   1.000
_cell.length_b   1.000
_cell.length_c   1.000
_cell.angle_alpha   90.00
_cell.angle_beta   90.00
_cell.angle_gamma   90.00
#
_symmetry.space_group_name_H-M   'P 1'
#
loop_
_entity.id
_entity.type
_entity.pdbx_description
1 polymer ?
#
loop_
_entity_poly.entity_id
_entity_poly.type
_entity_poly.pdbx_seq_one_letter_code
_entity_poly.pdbx_strand_id
1 'polypeptide(L)'
;LPNSFSAGTLVHTEEGLKPIEEIKIGEKVLSMDENTGKTSYQLVTDLIQGERQYRLIEITLDSGKSIEATADHPFYIKGKGWNPASSLKVGQVLELHDGTVVVVKEVDTSIRRDLVYNLTVANTHNYFVGLDGVLVHNAEETTKLCIPQSPKGKGSVPSSERDSKRVWTKTEKEEVLKERGGSCDRCGKKINIDEARGHHIERHADGGQTTKDNLAILCGPCHKEVHR
;
A
#
# COMPACT_ATOMS: atom_id res chain seq x y z
N LEU A 1 1.79 9.96 -6.74
CA LEU A 1 1.20 10.33 -5.43
C LEU A 1 -0.32 10.55 -5.49
N PRO A 2 -1.12 9.53 -5.83
CA PRO A 2 -2.58 9.58 -5.69
C PRO A 2 -3.07 9.31 -4.25
N ASN A 3 -2.19 8.78 -3.39
CA ASN A 3 -2.48 8.39 -2.00
C ASN A 3 -1.59 9.20 -1.07
N SER A 4 -1.99 10.41 -0.72
CA SER A 4 -1.19 11.32 0.11
C SER A 4 -2.09 12.30 0.87
N PHE A 5 -1.51 12.98 1.85
CA PHE A 5 -2.14 13.98 2.72
C PHE A 5 -1.43 15.32 2.61
N SER A 6 -2.16 16.40 2.90
CA SER A 6 -1.57 17.74 3.01
C SER A 6 -0.69 17.87 4.27
N ALA A 7 0.24 18.82 4.25
CA ALA A 7 1.03 19.20 5.44
C ALA A 7 0.12 19.49 6.65
N GLY A 8 0.61 19.23 7.85
CA GLY A 8 -0.13 19.42 9.09
C GLY A 8 -1.10 18.28 9.44
N THR A 9 -1.28 17.30 8.54
CA THR A 9 -2.07 16.10 8.85
C THR A 9 -1.40 15.35 10.00
N LEU A 10 -2.11 15.24 11.12
CA LEU A 10 -1.59 14.57 12.31
C LEU A 10 -1.64 13.05 12.14
N VAL A 11 -0.59 12.38 12.59
CA VAL A 11 -0.47 10.92 12.61
C VAL A 11 -0.26 10.46 14.05
N HIS A 12 -0.90 9.35 14.41
CA HIS A 12 -0.69 8.73 15.72
C HIS A 12 0.66 8.01 15.76
N THR A 13 1.59 8.48 16.57
CA THR A 13 2.92 7.86 16.79
C THR A 13 3.05 7.29 18.21
N GLU A 14 4.12 6.54 18.48
CA GLU A 14 4.44 6.04 19.83
C GLU A 14 4.69 7.19 20.84
N GLU A 15 5.06 8.38 20.35
CA GLU A 15 5.31 9.58 21.15
C GLU A 15 4.12 10.55 21.20
N GLY A 16 3.00 10.20 20.56
CA GLY A 16 1.80 11.04 20.46
C GLY A 16 1.50 11.50 19.03
N LEU A 17 0.71 12.55 18.90
CA LEU A 17 0.31 13.10 17.60
C LEU A 17 1.44 13.92 17.00
N LYS A 18 1.76 13.65 15.74
CA LYS A 18 2.83 14.35 15.01
C LYS A 18 2.38 14.72 13.59
N PRO A 19 2.69 15.93 13.09
CA PRO A 19 2.45 16.27 11.69
C PRO A 19 3.18 15.31 10.75
N ILE A 20 2.53 14.91 9.66
CA ILE A 20 3.03 13.90 8.73
C ILE A 20 4.38 14.27 8.10
N GLU A 21 4.62 15.57 7.87
CA GLU A 21 5.86 16.11 7.32
C GLU A 21 7.04 16.06 8.30
N GLU A 22 6.79 15.87 9.59
CA GLU A 22 7.83 15.79 10.62
C GLU A 22 8.25 14.35 10.97
N ILE A 23 7.50 13.35 10.47
CA ILE A 23 7.76 11.93 10.72
C ILE A 23 9.02 11.48 10.00
N LYS A 24 9.85 10.68 10.67
CA LYS A 24 11.09 10.16 10.14
C LYS A 24 11.05 8.64 9.99
N ILE A 25 11.84 8.14 9.04
CA ILE A 25 12.11 6.69 8.91
C ILE A 25 12.64 6.17 10.25
N GLY A 26 12.12 5.02 10.69
CA GLY A 26 12.44 4.39 11.96
C GLY A 26 11.54 4.79 13.12
N GLU A 27 10.75 5.86 13.00
CA GLU A 27 9.66 6.14 13.94
C GLU A 27 8.56 5.09 13.81
N LYS A 28 7.74 4.94 14.86
CA LYS A 28 6.60 4.04 14.82
C LYS A 28 5.28 4.79 14.81
N VAL A 29 4.39 4.36 13.93
CA VAL A 29 3.02 4.87 13.82
C VAL A 29 2.04 3.79 14.25
N LEU A 30 0.92 4.22 14.83
CA LEU A 30 -0.17 3.31 15.17
C LEU A 30 -0.80 2.80 13.88
N SER A 31 -0.97 1.49 13.78
CA SER A 31 -1.61 0.81 12.66
C SER A 31 -2.49 -0.34 13.16
N MET A 32 -3.20 -0.99 12.23
CA MET A 32 -4.11 -2.09 12.54
C MET A 32 -3.84 -3.30 11.64
N ASP A 33 -3.74 -4.48 12.25
CA ASP A 33 -3.77 -5.74 11.49
C ASP A 33 -5.21 -6.03 11.08
N GLU A 34 -5.49 -5.94 9.78
CA GLU A 34 -6.84 -6.13 9.21
C GLU A 34 -7.39 -7.55 9.41
N ASN A 35 -6.53 -8.56 9.61
CA ASN A 35 -6.98 -9.93 9.84
C ASN A 35 -7.48 -10.13 11.28
N THR A 36 -6.87 -9.42 12.24
CA THR A 36 -7.16 -9.61 13.66
C THR A 36 -7.90 -8.44 14.30
N GLY A 37 -7.97 -7.29 13.62
CA GLY A 37 -8.49 -6.02 14.16
C GLY A 37 -7.62 -5.42 15.26
N LYS A 38 -6.43 -5.98 15.53
CA LYS A 38 -5.57 -5.52 16.62
C LYS A 38 -4.70 -4.35 16.17
N THR A 39 -4.68 -3.31 16.97
CA THR A 39 -3.79 -2.16 16.75
C THR A 39 -2.40 -2.43 17.33
N SER A 40 -1.36 -1.98 16.62
CA SER A 40 0.02 -2.06 17.09
C SER A 40 0.85 -0.92 16.49
N TYR A 41 1.99 -0.62 17.12
CA TYR A 41 2.93 0.36 16.57
C TYR A 41 3.86 -0.31 15.55
N GLN A 42 3.88 0.22 14.34
CA GLN A 42 4.66 -0.30 13.21
C GLN A 42 5.67 0.72 12.71
N LEU A 43 6.83 0.24 12.28
CA LEU A 43 7.91 1.08 11.79
C LEU A 43 7.53 1.78 10.48
N VAL A 44 7.87 3.07 10.40
CA VAL A 44 7.93 3.81 9.14
C VAL A 44 9.21 3.43 8.42
N THR A 45 9.07 2.83 7.23
CA THR A 45 10.18 2.32 6.42
C THR A 45 10.55 3.22 5.26
N ASP A 46 9.65 4.11 4.83
CA ASP A 46 9.90 5.09 3.77
C ASP A 46 9.02 6.33 3.94
N LEU A 47 9.44 7.43 3.34
CA LEU A 47 8.73 8.70 3.31
C LEU A 47 8.53 9.13 1.86
N ILE A 48 7.27 9.37 1.50
CA ILE A 48 6.89 9.70 0.14
C ILE A 48 6.36 11.13 0.15
N GLN A 49 6.92 11.98 -0.70
CA GLN A 49 6.43 13.36 -0.86
C GLN A 49 6.47 13.79 -2.32
N GLY A 50 5.66 14.77 -2.67
CA GLY A 50 5.73 15.34 -4.01
C GLY A 50 4.76 16.47 -4.24
N GLU A 51 5.19 17.39 -5.10
CA GLU A 51 4.49 18.64 -5.34
C GLU A 51 4.00 18.72 -6.78
N ARG A 52 2.69 18.89 -6.95
CA ARG A 52 2.04 19.10 -8.25
C ARG A 52 0.62 19.57 -8.01
N GLN A 53 -0.13 19.75 -9.08
CA GLN A 53 -1.57 19.94 -8.99
C GLN A 53 -2.25 18.64 -8.54
N TYR A 54 -3.02 18.73 -7.46
CA TYR A 54 -3.80 17.64 -6.91
C TYR A 54 -5.27 18.02 -6.83
N ARG A 55 -6.14 17.01 -6.91
CA ARG A 55 -7.51 17.10 -6.42
C ARG A 55 -7.50 16.68 -4.95
N LEU A 56 -7.77 17.62 -4.07
CA LEU A 56 -7.77 17.44 -2.63
C LEU A 56 -9.21 17.38 -2.14
N ILE A 57 -9.46 16.47 -1.21
CA ILE A 57 -10.74 16.24 -0.56
C ILE A 57 -10.56 16.57 0.91
N GLU A 58 -11.25 17.60 1.37
CA GLU A 58 -11.37 17.92 2.79
C GLU A 58 -12.60 17.21 3.35
N ILE A 59 -12.39 16.40 4.39
CA ILE A 59 -13.40 15.56 5.01
C ILE A 59 -13.60 16.08 6.42
N THR A 60 -14.74 16.72 6.67
CA THR A 60 -15.11 17.19 8.01
C THR A 60 -15.95 16.12 8.70
N LEU A 61 -15.57 15.80 9.92
CA LEU A 61 -16.18 14.80 10.78
C LEU A 61 -17.19 15.45 11.73
N ASP A 62 -18.10 14.65 12.29
CA ASP A 62 -19.10 15.12 13.27
C ASP A 62 -18.51 15.56 14.61
N SER A 63 -17.26 15.15 14.90
CA SER A 63 -16.40 15.71 15.95
C SER A 63 -16.02 17.19 15.73
N GLY A 64 -16.24 17.71 14.52
CA GLY A 64 -15.80 19.05 14.09
C GLY A 64 -14.33 19.11 13.66
N LYS A 65 -13.65 17.96 13.51
CA LYS A 65 -12.29 17.88 12.97
C LYS A 65 -12.31 17.59 11.48
N SER A 66 -11.25 17.97 10.77
CA SER A 66 -11.11 17.69 9.35
C SER A 66 -9.79 16.99 9.01
N ILE A 67 -9.82 16.25 7.91
CA ILE A 67 -8.67 15.59 7.29
C ILE A 67 -8.68 15.96 5.82
N GLU A 68 -7.53 16.40 5.29
CA GLU A 68 -7.40 16.71 3.87
C GLU A 68 -6.47 15.70 3.18
N ALA A 69 -7.00 15.01 2.17
CA ALA A 69 -6.30 13.96 1.45
C ALA A 69 -6.44 14.13 -0.05
N THR A 70 -5.55 13.50 -0.82
CA THR A 70 -5.74 13.36 -2.26
C THR A 70 -6.97 12.52 -2.58
N ALA A 71 -7.62 12.81 -3.71
CA ALA A 71 -8.92 12.23 -4.08
C ALA A 71 -9.00 10.70 -4.10
N ASP A 72 -7.88 10.02 -4.34
CA ASP A 72 -7.83 8.56 -4.44
C ASP A 72 -7.36 7.90 -3.13
N HIS A 73 -7.05 8.68 -2.08
CA HIS A 73 -6.54 8.15 -0.82
C HIS A 73 -7.62 7.26 -0.15
N PRO A 74 -7.32 5.99 0.20
CA PRO A 74 -8.35 5.10 0.76
C PRO A 74 -8.60 5.32 2.26
N PHE A 75 -9.87 5.45 2.60
CA PHE A 75 -10.41 5.48 3.96
C PHE A 75 -11.18 4.20 4.24
N TYR A 76 -11.08 3.69 5.46
CA TYR A 76 -11.84 2.52 5.88
C TYR A 76 -13.27 2.91 6.29
N ILE A 77 -14.26 2.46 5.53
CA ILE A 77 -15.68 2.63 5.89
C ILE A 77 -16.17 1.34 6.53
N LYS A 78 -16.75 1.45 7.73
CA LYS A 78 -17.28 0.31 8.46
C LYS A 78 -18.34 -0.43 7.64
N GLY A 79 -18.13 -1.73 7.44
CA GLY A 79 -19.02 -2.59 6.64
C GLY A 79 -18.90 -2.43 5.11
N LYS A 80 -18.02 -1.55 4.61
CA LYS A 80 -17.74 -1.38 3.17
C LYS A 80 -16.26 -1.50 2.80
N GLY A 81 -15.36 -1.50 3.78
CA GLY A 81 -13.92 -1.58 3.56
C GLY A 81 -13.33 -0.31 2.97
N TRP A 82 -12.22 -0.46 2.25
CA TRP A 82 -11.45 0.64 1.69
C TRP A 82 -12.16 1.35 0.54
N ASN A 83 -12.34 2.66 0.67
CA ASN A 83 -12.98 3.52 -0.32
C ASN A 83 -12.16 4.79 -0.52
N PRO A 84 -11.99 5.29 -1.76
CA PRO A 84 -11.24 6.51 -2.01
C PRO A 84 -11.92 7.73 -1.36
N ALA A 85 -11.14 8.71 -0.94
CA ALA A 85 -11.62 9.95 -0.32
C ALA A 85 -12.74 10.62 -1.14
N SER A 86 -12.59 10.64 -2.47
CA SER A 86 -13.57 11.22 -3.40
C SER A 86 -14.90 10.47 -3.51
N SER A 87 -15.00 9.24 -3.00
CA SER A 87 -16.27 8.49 -2.93
C SER A 87 -16.96 8.60 -1.57
N LEU A 88 -16.33 9.25 -0.59
CA LEU A 88 -16.93 9.49 0.71
C LEU A 88 -18.16 10.39 0.56
N LYS A 89 -19.19 10.07 1.33
CA LYS A 89 -20.46 10.79 1.35
C LYS A 89 -20.84 11.14 2.77
N VAL A 90 -21.49 12.29 2.94
CA VAL A 90 -22.10 12.69 4.19
C VAL A 90 -22.99 11.58 4.75
N GLY A 91 -22.86 11.32 6.06
CA GLY A 91 -23.56 10.25 6.77
C GLY A 91 -22.86 8.89 6.74
N GLN A 92 -21.73 8.74 6.04
CA GLN A 92 -20.92 7.52 6.12
C GLN A 92 -20.13 7.46 7.43
N VAL A 93 -19.88 6.23 7.89
CA VAL A 93 -19.28 5.93 9.19
C VAL A 93 -17.87 5.39 8.98
N LEU A 94 -16.89 6.08 9.55
CA LEU A 94 -15.48 5.68 9.55
C LEU A 94 -15.12 5.04 10.88
N GLU A 95 -14.15 4.12 10.85
CA GLU A 95 -13.65 3.44 12.04
C GLU A 95 -12.44 4.19 12.62
N LEU A 96 -12.44 4.35 13.95
CA LEU A 96 -11.39 5.02 14.70
C LEU A 96 -10.44 4.02 15.37
N HIS A 97 -9.28 4.51 15.80
CA HIS A 97 -8.21 3.70 16.40
C HIS A 97 -8.58 2.97 17.69
N ASP A 98 -9.62 3.40 18.40
CA ASP A 98 -10.13 2.78 19.62
C ASP A 98 -11.31 1.83 19.37
N GLY A 99 -11.63 1.56 18.09
CA GLY A 99 -12.76 0.72 17.66
C GLY A 99 -14.11 1.42 17.70
N THR A 100 -14.15 2.70 18.11
CA THR A 100 -15.34 3.54 17.97
C THR A 100 -15.49 4.02 16.53
N VAL A 101 -16.48 4.90 16.30
CA VAL A 101 -16.81 5.37 14.96
C VAL A 101 -17.05 6.86 14.93
N VAL A 102 -16.82 7.45 13.77
CA VAL A 102 -17.07 8.87 13.49
C VAL A 102 -17.88 9.01 12.21
N VAL A 103 -18.68 10.06 12.08
CA VAL A 103 -19.54 10.28 10.91
C VAL A 103 -18.98 11.39 10.02
N VAL A 104 -18.94 11.14 8.72
CA VAL A 104 -18.62 12.17 7.73
C VAL A 104 -19.75 13.19 7.69
N LYS A 105 -19.44 14.44 8.02
CA LYS A 105 -20.40 15.55 8.09
C LYS A 105 -20.38 16.39 6.83
N GLU A 106 -19.20 16.72 6.32
CA GLU A 106 -19.02 17.55 5.12
C GLU A 106 -17.86 16.98 4.28
N VAL A 107 -17.95 17.15 2.96
CA VAL A 107 -16.92 16.72 2.02
C VAL A 107 -16.76 17.83 0.99
N ASP A 108 -15.62 18.50 1.02
CA ASP A 108 -15.28 19.58 0.09
C ASP A 108 -14.17 19.15 -0.86
N THR A 109 -14.21 19.68 -2.08
CA THR A 109 -13.23 19.35 -3.11
C THR A 109 -12.54 20.63 -3.58
N SER A 110 -11.21 20.62 -3.58
CA SER A 110 -10.39 21.67 -4.18
C SER A 110 -9.40 21.10 -5.19
N ILE A 111 -8.98 21.92 -6.15
CA ILE A 111 -7.90 21.58 -7.08
C ILE A 111 -6.86 22.66 -6.96
N ARG A 112 -5.68 22.33 -6.43
CA ARG A 112 -4.58 23.27 -6.25
C ARG A 112 -3.24 22.59 -6.37
N ARG A 113 -2.20 23.38 -6.60
CA ARG A 113 -0.82 22.92 -6.47
C ARG A 113 -0.48 22.86 -5.00
N ASP A 114 -0.04 21.71 -4.53
CA ASP A 114 0.26 21.49 -3.12
C ASP A 114 1.40 20.49 -2.95
N LEU A 115 2.05 20.52 -1.78
CA LEU A 115 3.02 19.53 -1.35
C LEU A 115 2.32 18.52 -0.46
N VAL A 116 2.31 17.25 -0.89
CA VAL A 116 1.62 16.18 -0.18
C VAL A 116 2.61 15.12 0.30
N TYR A 117 2.22 14.42 1.37
CA TYR A 117 3.03 13.45 2.10
C TYR A 117 2.30 12.11 2.22
N ASN A 118 3.06 11.02 2.21
CA ASN A 118 2.59 9.69 2.56
C ASN A 118 3.75 8.92 3.22
N LEU A 119 3.44 7.86 3.96
CA LEU A 119 4.43 7.04 4.66
C LEU A 119 4.55 5.67 3.99
N THR A 120 5.56 4.88 4.32
CA THR A 120 5.50 3.41 4.18
C THR A 120 5.54 2.79 5.55
N VAL A 121 4.52 2.00 5.90
CA VAL A 121 4.37 1.39 7.23
C VAL A 121 4.57 -0.12 7.13
N ALA A 122 5.48 -0.66 7.94
CA ALA A 122 5.80 -2.09 7.96
C ALA A 122 4.59 -2.95 8.37
N ASN A 123 4.52 -4.16 7.82
CA ASN A 123 3.61 -5.26 8.17
C ASN A 123 2.12 -5.05 7.89
N THR A 124 1.55 -3.87 8.13
CA THR A 124 0.10 -3.64 8.05
C THR A 124 -0.31 -2.74 6.89
N HIS A 125 0.61 -1.95 6.31
CA HIS A 125 0.33 -1.05 5.19
C HIS A 125 -0.88 -0.11 5.41
N ASN A 126 -1.11 0.30 6.65
CA ASN A 126 -2.13 1.26 7.06
C ASN A 126 -1.66 2.00 8.32
N TYR A 127 -2.29 3.12 8.64
CA TYR A 127 -2.02 3.90 9.85
C TYR A 127 -3.21 4.79 10.21
N PHE A 128 -3.16 5.42 11.37
CA PHE A 128 -4.21 6.31 11.85
C PHE A 128 -3.83 7.79 11.74
N VAL A 129 -4.76 8.59 11.20
CA VAL A 129 -4.56 10.03 10.95
C VAL A 129 -5.69 10.89 11.54
N GLY A 130 -5.40 12.18 11.72
CA GLY A 130 -6.31 13.16 12.31
C GLY A 130 -6.41 13.03 13.83
N LEU A 131 -7.07 13.99 14.46
CA LEU A 131 -7.26 14.00 15.92
C LEU A 131 -8.15 12.86 16.41
N ASP A 132 -9.09 12.42 15.58
CA ASP A 132 -9.99 11.30 15.89
C ASP A 132 -9.32 9.93 15.65
N GLY A 133 -8.16 9.91 14.98
CA GLY A 133 -7.44 8.69 14.60
C GLY A 133 -8.26 7.80 13.66
N VAL A 134 -8.51 8.32 12.46
CA VAL A 134 -9.20 7.62 11.38
C VAL A 134 -8.26 6.66 10.68
N LEU A 135 -8.70 5.43 10.44
CA LEU A 135 -7.92 4.42 9.75
C LEU A 135 -7.81 4.71 8.24
N VAL A 136 -6.58 4.83 7.76
CA VAL A 136 -6.28 5.08 6.35
C VAL A 136 -5.32 4.02 5.81
N HIS A 137 -5.53 3.60 4.57
CA HIS A 137 -4.65 2.62 3.96
C HIS A 137 -3.49 3.35 3.35
N ASN A 138 -2.32 2.80 3.56
CA ASN A 138 -1.12 3.27 2.95
C ASN A 138 -1.01 2.78 1.51
N ALA A 139 -2.11 2.89 0.75
CA ALA A 139 -2.25 2.24 -0.55
C ALA A 139 -0.99 2.54 -1.30
N GLU A 140 -0.16 1.50 -1.44
CA GLU A 140 1.04 1.61 -2.23
C GLU A 140 0.61 2.21 -3.55
N GLU A 141 1.47 2.95 -4.23
CA GLU A 141 1.17 3.37 -5.60
C GLU A 141 0.77 2.14 -6.43
N THR A 142 -0.52 1.83 -6.44
CA THR A 142 -1.09 0.64 -7.03
C THR A 142 -0.27 -0.64 -6.84
N THR A 143 0.47 -0.92 -5.74
CA THR A 143 1.52 -1.97 -5.73
C THR A 143 2.00 -2.24 -7.16
N LYS A 144 2.67 -1.28 -7.81
CA LYS A 144 3.80 -1.81 -8.54
C LYS A 144 4.59 -2.47 -7.41
N LEU A 145 4.50 -3.80 -7.25
CA LEU A 145 5.70 -4.49 -6.86
C LEU A 145 6.69 -3.98 -7.88
N CYS A 146 7.51 -3.01 -7.48
CA CYS A 146 8.64 -2.56 -8.25
C CYS A 146 9.59 -3.73 -8.22
N ILE A 147 9.21 -4.82 -8.90
CA ILE A 147 10.07 -5.96 -9.15
C ILE A 147 11.24 -5.31 -9.86
N PRO A 148 12.38 -5.21 -9.16
CA PRO A 148 13.52 -4.53 -9.71
C PRO A 148 13.93 -5.30 -10.95
N GLN A 149 14.65 -4.63 -11.85
CA GLN A 149 15.27 -5.37 -12.95
C GLN A 149 16.13 -6.50 -12.36
N SER A 150 16.00 -7.70 -12.91
CA SER A 150 16.83 -8.81 -12.51
C SER A 150 18.30 -8.42 -12.67
N PRO A 151 19.15 -8.64 -11.65
CA PRO A 151 20.59 -8.49 -11.79
C PRO A 151 21.12 -9.21 -13.04
N LYS A 152 22.03 -8.54 -13.76
CA LYS A 152 22.71 -9.12 -14.92
C LYS A 152 24.02 -9.77 -14.48
N GLY A 153 24.41 -10.84 -15.16
CA GLY A 153 25.67 -11.53 -14.89
C GLY A 153 25.51 -12.95 -14.35
N LYS A 154 26.66 -13.55 -14.00
CA LYS A 154 26.72 -14.92 -13.44
C LYS A 154 26.01 -14.95 -12.09
N GLY A 155 25.39 -16.08 -11.80
CA GLY A 155 24.75 -16.32 -10.52
C GLY A 155 25.75 -16.38 -9.37
N SER A 156 25.28 -16.02 -8.18
CA SER A 156 26.08 -15.96 -6.96
C SER A 156 26.33 -17.35 -6.34
N VAL A 157 25.57 -18.39 -6.76
CA VAL A 157 25.74 -19.76 -6.27
C VAL A 157 26.05 -20.79 -7.37
N PRO A 158 26.82 -21.85 -7.06
CA PRO A 158 27.05 -22.99 -7.94
C PRO A 158 25.74 -23.67 -8.37
N SER A 159 25.73 -24.31 -9.54
CA SER A 159 24.52 -24.99 -10.03
C SER A 159 24.04 -26.14 -9.14
N SER A 160 24.92 -26.76 -8.38
CA SER A 160 24.61 -27.83 -7.41
C SER A 160 23.85 -27.34 -6.17
N GLU A 161 23.96 -26.05 -5.84
CA GLU A 161 23.31 -25.44 -4.68
C GLU A 161 21.98 -24.77 -5.03
N ARG A 162 21.64 -24.71 -6.33
CA ARG A 162 20.38 -24.13 -6.78
C ARG A 162 19.24 -25.10 -6.54
N ASP A 163 18.06 -24.54 -6.30
CA ASP A 163 16.83 -25.33 -6.20
C ASP A 163 16.67 -26.22 -7.45
N SER A 164 16.43 -27.52 -7.22
CA SER A 164 16.14 -28.49 -8.27
C SER A 164 14.91 -28.10 -9.11
N LYS A 165 13.96 -27.40 -8.49
CA LYS A 165 12.81 -26.81 -9.17
C LYS A 165 13.16 -25.39 -9.62
N ARG A 166 12.87 -25.08 -10.88
CA ARG A 166 13.11 -23.76 -11.48
C ARG A 166 11.84 -23.05 -11.97
N VAL A 167 10.72 -23.75 -12.09
CA VAL A 167 9.49 -23.18 -12.65
C VAL A 167 8.30 -23.65 -11.82
N TRP A 168 7.37 -22.73 -11.55
CA TRP A 168 6.09 -23.03 -10.91
C TRP A 168 5.09 -23.62 -11.91
N THR A 169 4.28 -24.56 -11.44
CA THR A 169 3.18 -25.16 -12.19
C THR A 169 2.07 -24.14 -12.47
N LYS A 170 1.13 -24.48 -13.36
CA LYS A 170 -0.05 -23.63 -13.62
C LYS A 170 -0.88 -23.45 -12.35
N THR A 171 -1.11 -24.53 -11.60
CA THR A 171 -1.87 -24.51 -10.34
C THR A 171 -1.24 -23.60 -9.29
N GLU A 172 0.08 -23.70 -9.06
CA GLU A 172 0.77 -22.84 -8.08
C GLU A 172 0.68 -21.35 -8.43
N LYS A 173 0.81 -21.01 -9.71
CA LYS A 173 0.63 -19.63 -10.18
C LYS A 173 -0.82 -19.16 -10.04
N GLU A 174 -1.78 -20.05 -10.26
CA GLU A 174 -3.21 -19.73 -10.15
C GLU A 174 -3.62 -19.48 -8.69
N GLU A 175 -3.10 -20.25 -7.75
CA GLU A 175 -3.27 -20.03 -6.32
C GLU A 175 -2.74 -18.66 -5.91
N VAL A 176 -1.47 -18.35 -6.23
CA VAL A 176 -0.86 -17.04 -5.90
C VAL A 176 -1.58 -15.88 -6.60
N LEU A 177 -1.99 -16.06 -7.86
CA LEU A 177 -2.75 -15.05 -8.59
C LEU A 177 -4.12 -14.78 -7.94
N LYS A 178 -4.82 -15.81 -7.47
CA LYS A 178 -6.11 -15.68 -6.76
C LYS A 178 -5.94 -15.00 -5.41
N GLU A 179 -4.94 -15.42 -4.63
CA GLU A 179 -4.58 -14.81 -3.35
C GLU A 179 -4.28 -13.30 -3.51
N ARG A 180 -3.64 -12.91 -4.63
CA ARG A 180 -3.29 -11.52 -4.95
C ARG A 180 -4.35 -10.78 -5.78
N GLY A 181 -5.60 -11.25 -5.74
CA GLY A 181 -6.75 -10.56 -6.33
C GLY A 181 -6.79 -10.55 -7.87
N GLY A 182 -6.02 -11.40 -8.55
CA GLY A 182 -6.09 -11.55 -10.01
C GLY A 182 -5.38 -10.45 -10.80
N SER A 183 -4.35 -9.82 -10.22
CA SER A 183 -3.62 -8.70 -10.82
C SER A 183 -2.15 -9.03 -11.07
N CYS A 184 -1.56 -8.33 -12.05
CA CYS A 184 -0.12 -8.31 -12.28
C CYS A 184 0.56 -7.59 -11.12
N ASP A 185 1.51 -8.27 -10.49
CA ASP A 185 2.27 -7.75 -9.35
C ASP A 185 3.03 -6.46 -9.69
N ARG A 186 3.46 -6.26 -10.94
CA ARG A 186 4.25 -5.06 -11.31
C ARG A 186 3.47 -3.87 -11.84
N CYS A 187 2.26 -4.07 -12.38
CA CYS A 187 1.50 -2.97 -12.99
C CYS A 187 0.04 -2.89 -12.55
N GLY A 188 -0.40 -3.76 -11.65
CA GLY A 188 -1.78 -3.82 -11.16
C GLY A 188 -2.82 -4.24 -12.20
N LYS A 189 -2.47 -4.39 -13.48
CA LYS A 189 -3.40 -4.82 -14.53
C LYS A 189 -4.01 -6.17 -14.15
N LYS A 190 -5.34 -6.28 -14.18
CA LYS A 190 -6.02 -7.57 -14.07
C LYS A 190 -5.56 -8.51 -15.18
N ILE A 191 -5.13 -9.70 -14.80
CA ILE A 191 -4.65 -10.73 -15.72
C ILE A 191 -5.26 -12.07 -15.36
N ASN A 192 -5.44 -12.91 -16.37
CA ASN A 192 -5.81 -14.31 -16.16
C ASN A 192 -4.57 -15.20 -16.04
N ILE A 193 -4.79 -16.47 -15.70
CA ILE A 193 -3.71 -17.43 -15.52
C ILE A 193 -2.90 -17.69 -16.81
N ASP A 194 -3.48 -17.52 -17.99
CA ASP A 194 -2.79 -17.72 -19.27
C ASP A 194 -1.85 -16.55 -19.60
N GLU A 195 -2.17 -15.35 -19.12
CA GLU A 195 -1.33 -14.15 -19.17
C GLU A 195 -0.27 -14.09 -18.07
N ALA A 196 -0.45 -14.83 -16.98
CA ALA A 196 0.44 -14.86 -15.83
C ALA A 196 1.81 -15.52 -16.12
N ARG A 197 2.88 -14.80 -15.79
CA ARG A 197 4.28 -15.25 -15.87
C ARG A 197 4.88 -15.23 -14.47
N GLY A 198 5.42 -16.36 -14.05
CA GLY A 198 6.11 -16.46 -12.77
C GLY A 198 7.53 -15.91 -12.89
N HIS A 199 7.90 -15.05 -11.95
CA HIS A 199 9.20 -14.42 -11.85
C HIS A 199 9.79 -14.67 -10.46
N HIS A 200 11.06 -15.06 -10.41
CA HIS A 200 11.83 -15.16 -9.18
C HIS A 200 12.18 -13.77 -8.66
N ILE A 201 11.72 -13.42 -7.45
CA ILE A 201 12.06 -12.14 -6.79
C ILE A 201 13.57 -12.14 -6.47
N GLU A 202 14.03 -13.17 -5.78
CA GLU A 202 15.44 -13.56 -5.67
C GLU A 202 15.75 -14.57 -6.78
N ARG A 203 16.68 -14.23 -7.67
CA ARG A 203 17.02 -15.04 -8.85
C ARG A 203 17.44 -16.45 -8.44
N HIS A 204 16.92 -17.45 -9.16
CA HIS A 204 17.34 -18.85 -9.03
C HIS A 204 18.86 -19.06 -9.14
N ALA A 205 19.52 -18.27 -9.98
CA ALA A 205 20.97 -18.33 -10.16
C ALA A 205 21.75 -17.80 -8.94
N ASP A 206 21.12 -17.00 -8.10
CA ASP A 206 21.67 -16.39 -6.89
C ASP A 206 21.27 -17.16 -5.61
N GLY A 207 20.56 -18.27 -5.73
CA GLY A 207 20.15 -19.13 -4.60
C GLY A 207 18.64 -19.09 -4.30
N GLY A 208 17.88 -18.23 -4.98
CA GLY A 208 16.45 -18.09 -4.76
C GLY A 208 15.68 -19.38 -5.02
N GLN A 209 14.95 -19.83 -4.01
CA GLN A 209 14.12 -21.05 -4.07
C GLN A 209 12.84 -20.83 -4.88
N THR A 210 12.30 -21.87 -5.50
CA THR A 210 11.06 -21.81 -6.28
C THR A 210 9.86 -22.07 -5.37
N THR A 211 9.60 -21.13 -4.44
CA THR A 211 8.50 -21.15 -3.47
C THR A 211 7.44 -20.10 -3.81
N LYS A 212 6.28 -20.11 -3.14
CA LYS A 212 5.25 -19.07 -3.31
C LYS A 212 5.74 -17.68 -2.85
N ASP A 213 6.56 -17.64 -1.81
CA ASP A 213 7.08 -16.37 -1.26
C ASP A 213 8.09 -15.72 -2.20
N ASN A 214 8.85 -16.51 -2.96
CA ASN A 214 9.78 -16.01 -3.96
C ASN A 214 9.16 -15.88 -5.37
N LEU A 215 7.83 -16.05 -5.48
CA LEU A 215 7.09 -15.94 -6.73
C LEU A 215 6.44 -14.57 -6.85
N ALA A 216 6.75 -13.91 -7.96
CA ALA A 216 5.95 -12.82 -8.48
C ALA A 216 5.21 -13.20 -9.76
N ILE A 217 3.95 -12.79 -9.87
CA ILE A 217 3.06 -13.00 -11.01
C ILE A 217 2.98 -11.73 -11.86
N LEU A 218 3.59 -11.78 -13.04
CA LEU A 218 3.68 -10.67 -13.97
C LEU A 218 2.87 -10.90 -15.25
N CYS A 219 2.34 -9.83 -15.83
CA CYS A 219 1.84 -9.87 -17.20
C CYS A 219 3.02 -9.98 -18.19
N GLY A 220 2.75 -10.50 -19.39
CA GLY A 220 3.78 -10.71 -20.42
C GLY A 220 4.70 -9.50 -20.68
N PRO A 221 4.17 -8.27 -20.88
CA PRO A 221 4.99 -7.07 -21.02
C PRO A 221 5.88 -6.77 -19.81
N CYS A 222 5.32 -6.78 -18.59
CA CYS A 222 6.07 -6.51 -17.37
C CYS A 222 7.17 -7.54 -17.13
N HIS A 223 6.92 -8.81 -17.43
CA HIS A 223 7.91 -9.88 -17.32
C HIS A 223 9.09 -9.71 -18.30
N LYS A 224 8.83 -9.21 -19.51
CA LYS A 224 9.92 -8.93 -20.47
C LYS A 224 10.80 -7.78 -20.01
N GLU A 225 10.20 -6.73 -19.46
CA GLU A 225 10.91 -5.54 -19.00
C GLU A 225 11.82 -5.79 -17.79
N VAL A 226 11.44 -6.67 -16.85
CA VAL A 226 12.31 -7.01 -15.70
C VAL A 226 13.54 -7.81 -16.10
N HIS A 227 13.53 -8.43 -17.29
CA HIS A 227 14.66 -9.18 -17.83
C HIS A 227 15.43 -8.43 -18.94
N ARG A 228 15.08 -7.17 -19.20
CA ARG A 228 15.69 -6.35 -20.26
C ARG A 228 16.98 -5.69 -19.78
#